data_AF-D9PK96-F1
#
_entry.id   AF-D9PK96-F1
#
_cell.length_a   1.000
_cell.length_b   1.000
_cell.length_c   1.000
_cell.angle_alpha   90.00
_cell.angle_beta   90.00
_cell.angle_gamma   90.00
#
_symmetry.space_group_name_H-M   'P 1'
#
loop_
_entity.id
_entity.type
_entity.pdbx_description
1 polymer ?
#
loop_
_entity_poly.entity_id
_entity_poly.type
_entity_poly.pdbx_seq_one_letter_code
_entity_poly.pdbx_strand_id
1 'polypeptide(L)' 'MTPASKNVTWFDGYLTRDQREALHGHKGAAVWFPGLSASGKSTIAHYLEQMLYGEKCSTYSFDGDT' A
#
# COMPACT_ATOMS: atom_id res chain seq x y z
N MET A 1 -5.85 9.13 -25.46
CA MET A 1 -6.90 8.31 -24.82
C MET A 1 -6.79 6.91 -25.37
N THR A 2 -6.37 5.95 -24.54
CA THR A 2 -6.13 4.54 -24.90
C THR A 2 -7.47 3.86 -25.24
N PRO A 3 -7.54 2.96 -26.25
CA PRO A 3 -8.81 2.37 -26.63
C PRO A 3 -9.30 1.46 -25.52
N ALA A 4 -10.52 1.71 -25.03
CA ALA A 4 -11.18 0.84 -24.07
C ALA A 4 -11.44 -0.53 -24.71
N SER A 5 -10.91 -1.57 -24.09
CA SER A 5 -11.18 -2.96 -24.43
C SER A 5 -12.70 -3.20 -24.46
N LYS A 6 -13.26 -3.65 -25.59
CA LYS A 6 -14.71 -3.67 -25.85
C LYS A 6 -15.57 -4.46 -24.84
N ASN A 7 -14.95 -5.34 -24.06
CA ASN A 7 -15.63 -6.24 -23.12
C ASN A 7 -15.16 -6.06 -21.66
N VAL A 8 -14.57 -4.92 -21.32
CA VAL A 8 -14.13 -4.63 -19.95
C VAL A 8 -14.89 -3.42 -19.44
N THR A 9 -15.70 -3.64 -18.41
CA THR A 9 -16.32 -2.56 -17.64
C THR A 9 -15.55 -2.38 -16.34
N TRP A 10 -15.33 -1.12 -15.98
CA TRP A 10 -14.79 -0.78 -14.67
C TRP A 10 -15.87 -1.02 -13.61
N PHE A 11 -15.47 -1.57 -12.46
CA PHE A 11 -16.34 -1.76 -11.31
C PHE A 11 -15.71 -1.08 -10.10
N ASP A 12 -16.38 -0.06 -9.58
CA ASP A 12 -15.85 0.79 -8.50
C ASP A 12 -15.86 0.13 -7.11
N GLY A 13 -16.40 -1.08 -7.00
CA GLY A 13 -16.57 -1.77 -5.73
C GLY A 13 -17.73 -1.22 -4.90
N TYR A 14 -18.11 -1.96 -3.86
CA TYR A 14 -19.14 -1.52 -2.91
C TYR A 14 -18.61 -0.55 -1.85
N LEU A 15 -17.29 -0.47 -1.70
CA LEU A 15 -16.61 0.36 -0.70
C LEU A 15 -15.63 1.30 -1.39
N THR A 16 -15.80 2.58 -1.10
CA THR A 16 -14.94 3.66 -1.60
C THR A 16 -13.64 3.73 -0.81
N ARG A 17 -12.67 4.47 -1.36
CA ARG A 17 -11.43 4.80 -0.66
C ARG A 17 -11.71 5.56 0.64
N ASP A 18 -12.54 6.59 0.60
CA ASP A 18 -12.86 7.45 1.75
C ASP A 18 -13.51 6.67 2.89
N GLN A 19 -14.37 5.71 2.60
CA GLN A 19 -14.96 4.83 3.62
C GLN A 19 -13.90 3.96 4.32
N ARG A 20 -12.89 3.47 3.58
CA ARG A 20 -11.78 2.71 4.17
C ARG A 20 -10.87 3.61 5.00
N GLU A 21 -10.53 4.79 4.50
CA GLU A 21 -9.70 5.77 5.23
C GLU A 21 -10.41 6.26 6.51
N ALA A 22 -11.73 6.46 6.47
CA ALA A 22 -12.53 6.80 7.64
C ALA A 22 -12.55 5.67 8.68
N LEU A 23 -12.61 4.40 8.25
CA LEU A 23 -12.56 3.24 9.15
C LEU A 23 -11.20 3.14 9.87
N HIS A 24 -10.10 3.39 9.17
CA HIS A 24 -8.76 3.26 9.74
C HIS A 24 -8.26 4.53 10.44
N GLY A 25 -8.89 5.68 10.20
CA GLY A 25 -8.49 6.97 10.77
C GLY A 25 -7.25 7.60 10.12
N HIS A 26 -6.80 7.08 8.99
CA HIS A 26 -5.65 7.56 8.23
C HIS A 26 -5.83 7.35 6.72
N LYS A 27 -4.99 8.01 5.91
CA LYS A 27 -5.01 7.83 4.45
C LYS A 27 -4.22 6.60 4.03
N GLY A 28 -4.69 5.91 3.00
CA GLY A 28 -3.95 4.83 2.37
C GLY A 28 -2.76 5.39 1.58
N ALA A 29 -1.58 4.79 1.76
CA ALA A 29 -0.36 5.12 1.03
C ALA A 29 0.40 3.84 0.66
N ALA A 30 1.15 3.90 -0.44
CA ALA A 30 2.10 2.86 -0.84
C ALA A 30 3.50 3.48 -0.83
N VAL A 31 4.41 2.89 -0.06
CA VAL A 31 5.82 3.30 -0.01
C VAL A 31 6.63 2.27 -0.77
N TRP A 32 7.22 2.68 -1.89
CA TRP A 32 8.04 1.81 -2.72
C TRP A 32 9.52 2.09 -2.47
N PHE A 33 10.26 1.06 -2.04
CA PHE A 33 11.70 1.13 -1.81
C PHE A 33 12.47 0.50 -2.99
N PRO A 34 12.84 1.25 -4.04
CA PRO A 34 13.69 0.74 -5.10
C PRO A 34 15.15 0.64 -4.63
N GLY A 35 15.86 -0.42 -5.01
CA GLY A 35 17.28 -0.55 -4.67
C GLY A 35 17.87 -1.92 -4.96
N LEU A 36 19.20 -1.97 -5.09
CA LEU A 36 19.97 -3.20 -5.32
C LEU A 36 19.84 -4.19 -4.15
N SER A 37 20.16 -5.46 -4.38
CA SER A 37 20.26 -6.43 -3.28
C SER A 37 21.24 -5.93 -2.21
N ALA A 38 20.94 -6.20 -0.93
CA ALA A 38 21.68 -5.73 0.24
C ALA A 38 21.76 -4.20 0.44
N SER A 39 21.02 -3.37 -0.32
CA SER A 39 20.99 -1.91 -0.11
C SER A 39 20.19 -1.46 1.12
N GLY A 40 19.72 -2.38 1.97
CA GLY A 40 19.00 -2.08 3.21
C GLY A 40 17.49 -1.84 3.08
N LYS A 41 16.87 -2.17 1.93
CA LYS A 41 15.42 -1.96 1.69
C LYS A 41 14.54 -2.59 2.77
N SER A 42 14.69 -3.89 3.02
CA SER A 42 13.90 -4.64 4.00
C SER A 42 14.14 -4.12 5.42
N THR A 43 15.38 -3.76 5.75
CA THR A 43 15.72 -3.12 7.04
C THR A 43 14.90 -1.84 7.25
N ILE A 44 14.90 -0.94 6.25
CA ILE A 44 14.14 0.31 6.33
C ILE A 44 12.63 0.04 6.39
N ALA A 45 12.12 -0.90 5.59
CA ALA A 45 10.70 -1.25 5.56
C ALA A 45 10.20 -1.75 6.92
N HIS A 46 10.93 -2.65 7.59
CA HIS A 46 10.55 -3.15 8.91
C HIS A 46 10.63 -2.09 10.01
N TYR A 47 11.64 -1.21 9.98
CA TYR A 47 11.69 -0.09 10.92
C TYR A 47 10.53 0.89 10.72
N LEU A 48 10.18 1.20 9.46
CA LEU A 48 9.03 2.04 9.15
C LEU A 48 7.72 1.40 9.63
N GLU A 49 7.55 0.09 9.42
CA GLU A 49 6.39 -0.67 9.90
C GLU A 49 6.29 -0.61 11.44
N GLN A 50 7.40 -0.81 12.16
CA GLN A 50 7.44 -0.68 13.62
C GLN A 50 7.03 0.72 14.09
N MET A 51 7.50 1.77 13.42
CA MET A 51 7.15 3.16 13.76
C MET A 51 5.65 3.43 13.54
N LEU A 52 5.12 3.04 12.39
CA LEU A 52 3.70 3.23 12.05
C LEU A 52 2.77 2.40 12.93
N TYR A 53 3.19 1.21 13.34
CA TYR A 53 2.48 0.42 14.34
C TYR A 53 2.35 1.17 15.67
N GLY A 54 3.42 1.85 16.11
CA GLY A 54 3.40 2.73 17.29
C GLY A 54 2.40 3.88 17.18
N GLU A 55 2.12 4.34 15.96
CA GLU A 55 1.11 5.35 15.64
C GLU A 55 -0.30 4.77 15.39
N LYS A 56 -0.49 3.47 15.67
CA LYS A 56 -1.75 2.72 15.42
C LYS A 56 -2.19 2.71 13.95
N CYS A 57 -1.26 2.93 13.03
CA CYS A 57 -1.52 2.83 11.61
C CYS A 57 -1.53 1.36 11.19
N SER A 58 -2.54 0.95 10.41
CA SER A 58 -2.51 -0.37 9.77
C SER A 58 -1.48 -0.36 8.65
N THR A 59 -0.52 -1.27 8.72
CA THR A 59 0.59 -1.41 7.76
C THR A 59 0.78 -2.85 7.36
N TYR A 60 1.40 -3.04 6.21
CA TYR A 60 1.81 -4.35 5.73
C TYR A 60 3.03 -4.19 4.82
N SER A 61 4.07 -4.99 5.05
CA SER A 61 5.24 -5.05 4.17
C SER A 61 5.01 -6.11 3.09
N PHE A 62 5.22 -5.72 1.82
CA PHE A 62 5.28 -6.65 0.70
C PHE A 62 6.75 -6.82 0.31
N ASP A 63 7.42 -7.82 0.90
CA ASP A 63 8.77 -8.24 0.54
C ASP A 63 8.76 -9.69 0.03
N GLY A 64 9.69 -10.04 -0.86
CA GLY A 64 9.76 -11.37 -1.48
C GLY A 64 10.09 -12.51 -0.49
N ASP A 65 10.52 -12.16 0.73
CA ASP A 65 10.88 -13.09 1.81
C ASP A 65 9.72 -13.36 2.79
N THR A 66 8.59 -12.65 2.69
CA THR A 66 7.39 -12.78 3.55
C THR A 66 6.22 -13.47 2.87
#